data_AF-A0A4Q5WQA1-F1
#
_entry.id   AF-A0A4Q5WQA1-F1
#
_cell.length_a   1.000
_cell.length_b   1.000
_cell.length_c   1.000
_cell.angle_alpha   90.00
_cell.angle_beta   90.00
_cell.angle_gamma   90.00
#
_symmetry.space_group_name_H-M   'P 1'
#
loop_
_entity.id
_entity.type
_entity.pdbx_description
1 polymer ?
#
loop_
_entity_poly.entity_id
_entity_poly.type
_entity_poly.pdbx_seq_one_letter_code
_entity_poly.pdbx_strand_id
1 'polypeptide(L)'
;MPHPLYKISFPPPLTLRQEPREEAGPKGTRGALRRFRLYAAALALLPVLGGCELSLSHHSREGYLLHRPEIHFLEKKLSEISGINFVPGEASLIAITDDKRRVYRVYLDGHADDYFEPEIGPAADYEDVVKADSSVFVLVSNGALIEARRTDSGVATSTRFLFPPAGLDAAATAGGDVDAAVEELSKDVDFETLYFDSTARGLI
;
A
#
# COMPACT_ATOMS: atom_id res chain seq x y z
N MET A 1 1.30 -32.37 3.59
CA MET A 1 2.75 -32.06 3.70
C MET A 1 2.90 -30.97 4.74
N PRO A 2 3.76 -31.11 5.77
CA PRO A 2 3.90 -30.07 6.79
C PRO A 2 4.70 -28.88 6.23
N HIS A 3 4.19 -27.66 6.41
CA HIS A 3 4.87 -26.43 6.03
C HIS A 3 6.05 -26.14 6.98
N PRO A 4 7.19 -25.64 6.47
CA PRO A 4 8.29 -25.20 7.33
C PRO A 4 7.87 -23.93 8.10
N LEU A 5 7.86 -24.05 9.43
CA LEU A 5 7.76 -22.93 10.35
C LEU A 5 9.06 -22.13 10.28
N TYR A 6 9.03 -20.95 9.65
CA TYR A 6 10.15 -20.02 9.71
C TYR A 6 10.20 -19.41 11.12
N LYS A 7 11.31 -19.66 11.82
CA LYS A 7 11.57 -19.12 13.16
C LYS A 7 12.23 -17.74 13.02
N ILE A 8 11.45 -16.69 13.25
CA ILE A 8 11.96 -15.32 13.28
C ILE A 8 12.73 -15.13 14.59
N SER A 9 14.03 -14.83 14.48
CA SER A 9 14.93 -14.56 15.60
C SER A 9 15.02 -13.05 15.82
N PHE A 10 14.52 -12.56 16.95
CA PHE A 10 14.69 -11.15 17.32
C PHE A 10 16.08 -10.92 17.95
N PRO A 11 16.72 -9.76 17.70
CA PRO A 11 17.92 -9.37 18.41
C PRO A 11 17.62 -9.17 19.90
N PRO A 12 18.59 -9.44 20.81
CA PRO A 12 18.40 -9.22 22.24
C PRO A 12 18.13 -7.75 22.55
N PRO A 13 17.31 -7.44 23.56
CA PRO A 13 17.01 -6.08 23.95
C PRO A 13 18.29 -5.33 24.37
N LEU A 14 18.42 -4.08 23.90
CA LEU A 14 19.53 -3.21 24.25
C LEU A 14 19.48 -2.90 25.76
N THR A 15 20.48 -3.39 26.49
CA THR A 15 20.66 -3.09 27.91
C THR A 15 21.08 -1.63 28.05
N LEU A 16 20.19 -0.77 28.53
CA LEU A 16 20.50 0.62 28.84
C LEU A 16 21.55 0.66 29.96
N ARG A 17 22.72 1.20 29.64
CA ARG A 17 23.81 1.45 30.57
C ARG A 17 23.34 2.51 31.59
N GLN A 18 23.12 2.10 32.83
CA GLN A 18 22.84 3.03 33.92
C GLN A 18 24.14 3.76 34.28
N GLU A 19 24.15 5.08 34.07
CA GLU A 19 25.21 5.96 34.55
C GLU A 19 25.19 6.00 36.09
N PRO A 20 26.37 6.02 36.74
CA PRO A 20 26.47 6.03 38.19
C PRO A 20 25.88 7.30 38.78
N ARG A 21 24.97 7.13 39.73
CA ARG A 21 24.27 8.22 40.43
C ARG A 21 25.20 8.81 41.49
N GLU A 22 25.72 10.00 41.24
CA GLU A 22 26.55 10.76 42.17
C GLU A 22 25.69 11.36 43.30
N GLU A 23 25.88 10.90 44.54
CA GLU A 23 25.16 11.39 45.72
C GLU A 23 25.80 12.68 46.26
N ALA A 24 25.14 13.82 46.02
CA ALA A 24 25.53 15.11 46.59
C ALA A 24 24.93 15.31 48.00
N GLY A 25 25.79 15.39 49.01
CA GLY A 25 25.43 15.61 50.42
C GLY A 25 24.92 17.04 50.73
N PRO A 26 24.09 17.22 51.78
CA PRO A 26 23.35 18.46 52.00
C PRO A 26 24.20 19.51 52.73
N LYS A 27 24.39 20.69 52.13
CA LYS A 27 24.90 21.89 52.81
C LYS A 27 23.75 22.85 53.14
N GLY A 28 23.57 23.12 54.43
CA GLY A 28 22.49 23.94 54.97
C GLY A 28 22.66 25.43 54.64
N THR A 29 21.58 26.06 54.17
CA THR A 29 21.49 27.52 54.04
C THR A 29 20.05 28.01 54.30
N ARG A 30 19.86 28.76 55.40
CA ARG A 30 18.55 29.28 55.85
C ARG A 30 18.04 30.51 55.07
N GLY A 31 18.72 30.93 53.99
CA GLY A 31 18.28 32.02 53.11
C GLY A 31 17.56 31.56 51.83
N ALA A 32 17.51 30.26 51.56
CA ALA A 32 17.08 29.70 50.28
C ALA A 32 15.55 29.61 50.09
N LEU A 33 14.77 29.77 51.17
CA LEU A 33 13.35 29.38 51.20
C LEU A 33 12.42 30.24 50.32
N ARG A 34 12.79 31.50 50.02
CA ARG A 34 11.98 32.38 49.16
C ARG A 34 12.26 32.21 47.67
N ARG A 35 13.51 31.89 47.28
CA ARG A 35 13.85 31.61 45.88
C ARG A 35 13.38 30.22 45.46
N PHE A 36 13.39 29.25 46.38
CA PHE A 36 12.84 27.90 46.16
C PHE A 36 11.37 27.88 45.74
N ARG A 37 10.53 28.79 46.25
CA ARG A 37 9.10 28.83 45.88
C ARG A 37 8.86 29.29 44.44
N LEU A 38 9.68 30.20 43.91
CA LEU A 38 9.60 30.65 42.52
C LEU A 38 10.11 29.57 41.55
N TYR A 39 11.21 28.90 41.88
CA TYR A 39 11.72 27.79 41.07
C TYR A 39 10.79 26.56 41.12
N ALA A 40 10.17 26.26 42.27
CA ALA A 40 9.19 25.18 42.38
C ALA A 40 7.93 25.44 41.53
N ALA A 41 7.45 26.69 41.47
CA ALA A 41 6.32 27.06 40.63
C ALA A 41 6.66 26.98 39.12
N ALA A 42 7.86 27.40 38.73
CA ALA A 42 8.34 27.28 37.35
C ALA A 42 8.57 25.82 36.92
N LEU A 43 9.12 24.99 37.81
CA LEU A 43 9.36 23.56 37.56
C LEU A 43 8.05 22.76 37.49
N ALA A 44 7.01 23.16 38.22
CA ALA A 44 5.68 22.58 38.15
C ALA A 44 4.93 22.93 36.84
N LEU A 45 5.34 23.98 36.11
CA LEU A 45 4.76 24.37 34.82
C LEU A 45 5.38 23.62 33.63
N LEU A 46 6.62 23.13 33.76
CA LEU A 46 7.31 22.36 32.70
C LEU A 46 6.57 21.08 32.25
N PRO A 47 6.00 20.24 33.14
CA PRO A 47 5.29 19.04 32.69
C PRO A 47 3.96 19.34 32.00
N VAL A 48 3.39 20.55 32.17
CA VAL A 48 2.16 20.97 31.48
C VAL A 48 2.43 21.37 30.03
N LEU A 49 3.66 21.80 29.71
CA LEU A 49 4.11 22.09 28.34
C LEU A 49 4.68 20.85 27.61
N GLY A 50 4.99 19.78 28.34
CA GLY A 50 5.41 18.48 27.76
C GLY A 50 4.26 17.51 27.48
N GLY A 51 3.02 17.89 27.77
CA GLY A 51 1.84 17.07 27.54
C GLY A 51 1.37 17.14 26.09
N CYS A 52 1.92 16.29 25.22
CA CYS A 52 1.23 15.61 24.10
C CYS A 52 2.24 14.90 23.19
N GLU A 53 3.09 14.03 23.74
CA GLU A 53 3.38 12.83 22.96
C GLU A 53 2.16 11.94 23.11
N LEU A 54 1.15 12.15 22.24
CA LEU A 54 0.13 11.15 21.97
C LEU A 54 0.88 9.90 21.55
N SER A 55 1.17 9.05 22.52
CA SER A 55 1.35 7.63 22.30
C SER A 55 -0.01 7.09 21.88
N LEU A 56 -0.45 7.47 20.68
CA LEU A 56 -1.34 6.66 19.88
C LEU A 56 -0.53 5.41 19.59
N SER A 57 -0.53 4.48 20.55
CA SER A 57 -0.15 3.11 20.32
C SER A 57 -1.18 2.60 19.33
N HIS A 58 -0.92 2.82 18.05
CA HIS A 58 -1.66 2.16 16.99
C HIS A 58 -1.48 0.69 17.31
N HIS A 59 -2.57 0.04 17.70
CA HIS A 59 -2.59 -1.41 17.89
C HIS A 59 -2.32 -2.02 16.53
N SER A 60 -1.04 -2.18 16.20
CA SER A 60 -0.63 -2.94 15.05
C SER A 60 -0.96 -4.39 15.33
N ARG A 61 -1.48 -5.08 14.32
CA ARG A 61 -1.71 -6.52 14.40
C ARG A 61 -0.38 -7.21 14.73
N GLU A 62 -0.43 -8.33 15.43
CA GLU A 62 0.76 -9.12 15.74
C GLU A 62 1.62 -9.34 14.48
N GLY A 63 2.91 -9.02 14.57
CA GLY A 63 3.85 -9.06 13.45
C GLY A 63 4.02 -7.75 12.65
N TYR A 64 3.13 -6.77 12.80
CA TYR A 64 3.29 -5.46 12.17
C TYR A 64 3.98 -4.48 13.13
N LEU A 65 5.10 -3.90 12.72
CA LEU A 65 5.85 -2.91 13.50
C LEU A 65 5.72 -1.52 12.87
N LEU A 66 4.54 -0.91 12.95
CA LEU A 66 4.28 0.40 12.32
C LEU A 66 5.18 1.53 12.85
N HIS A 67 5.70 1.40 14.07
CA HIS A 67 6.63 2.36 14.68
C HIS A 67 8.09 2.19 14.20
N ARG A 68 8.39 1.14 13.43
CA ARG A 68 9.70 0.86 12.81
C ARG A 68 9.47 0.32 11.39
N PRO A 69 9.06 1.18 10.43
CA PRO A 69 8.86 0.73 9.06
C PRO A 69 10.19 0.25 8.46
N GLU A 70 10.13 -0.85 7.73
CA GLU A 70 11.23 -1.29 6.87
C GLU A 70 11.13 -0.54 5.54
N ILE A 71 12.25 0.02 5.08
CA ILE A 71 12.32 0.82 3.86
C ILE A 71 13.19 0.07 2.86
N HIS A 72 12.59 -0.32 1.74
CA HIS A 72 13.26 -0.95 0.62
C HIS A 72 13.26 0.01 -0.56
N PHE A 73 14.42 0.21 -1.18
CA PHE A 73 14.53 0.96 -2.43
C PHE A 73 14.34 0.01 -3.59
N LEU A 74 13.31 0.25 -4.38
CA LEU A 74 12.98 -0.57 -5.54
C LEU A 74 13.81 -0.16 -6.76
N GLU A 75 13.88 -1.05 -7.74
CA GLU A 75 14.55 -0.81 -9.01
C GLU A 75 13.88 0.32 -9.81
N LYS A 76 14.65 1.04 -10.63
CA LYS A 76 14.15 2.14 -11.49
C LYS A 76 13.01 1.71 -12.42
N LYS A 77 12.93 0.43 -12.79
CA LYS A 77 11.82 -0.07 -13.62
C LYS A 77 10.46 0.03 -12.91
N LEU A 78 10.46 0.07 -11.58
CA LEU A 78 9.30 0.31 -10.73
C LEU A 78 9.15 1.78 -10.31
N SER A 79 9.72 2.72 -11.08
CA SER A 79 9.32 4.11 -10.98
C SER A 79 7.84 4.20 -11.34
N GLU A 80 7.02 4.86 -10.49
CA GLU A 80 5.60 5.11 -10.78
C GLU A 80 4.72 3.85 -10.73
N ILE A 81 4.75 3.18 -9.57
CA ILE A 81 3.79 2.12 -9.25
C ILE A 81 2.41 2.74 -9.04
N SER A 82 1.42 2.26 -9.80
CA SER A 82 0.02 2.64 -9.64
C SER A 82 -0.76 1.61 -8.81
N GLY A 83 -0.49 0.31 -9.02
CA GLY A 83 -1.15 -0.79 -8.30
C GLY A 83 -0.20 -1.75 -7.61
N ILE A 84 -0.60 -2.28 -6.45
CA ILE A 84 0.11 -3.37 -5.75
C ILE A 84 -0.86 -4.38 -5.12
N ASN A 85 -0.49 -5.66 -5.17
CA ASN A 85 -1.23 -6.71 -4.50
C ASN A 85 -0.30 -7.75 -3.85
N PHE A 86 -0.57 -8.08 -2.59
CA PHE A 86 0.17 -9.13 -1.90
C PHE A 86 -0.29 -10.51 -2.36
N VAL A 87 0.65 -11.39 -2.68
CA VAL A 87 0.37 -12.77 -3.12
C VAL A 87 0.65 -13.76 -1.98
N PRO A 88 -0.40 -14.28 -1.31
CA PRO A 88 -0.22 -15.24 -0.24
C PRO A 88 0.49 -16.49 -0.74
N GLY A 89 1.50 -16.95 0.01
CA GLY A 89 2.26 -18.17 -0.29
C GLY A 89 3.49 -17.97 -1.17
N GLU A 90 3.61 -16.86 -1.91
CA GLU A 90 4.80 -16.54 -2.71
C GLU A 90 5.79 -15.61 -1.97
N ALA A 91 5.40 -15.08 -0.80
CA ALA A 91 6.17 -14.07 -0.06
C ALA A 91 6.64 -12.92 -0.98
N SER A 92 5.72 -12.45 -1.83
CA SER A 92 5.96 -11.40 -2.80
C SER A 92 4.70 -10.58 -3.02
N LEU A 93 4.90 -9.41 -3.61
CA LEU A 93 3.86 -8.54 -4.15
C LEU A 93 3.87 -8.71 -5.67
N ILE A 94 2.75 -8.45 -6.30
CA ILE A 94 2.71 -8.03 -7.70
C ILE A 94 2.49 -6.52 -7.74
N ALA A 95 3.10 -5.87 -8.72
CA ALA A 95 2.98 -4.45 -8.94
C ALA A 95 2.76 -4.18 -10.42
N ILE A 96 2.04 -3.10 -10.70
CA ILE A 96 1.96 -2.53 -12.04
C ILE A 96 2.39 -1.07 -11.99
N THR A 97 3.07 -0.64 -13.04
CA THR A 97 3.48 0.75 -13.22
C THR A 97 2.63 1.38 -14.31
N ASP A 98 2.37 2.67 -14.20
CA ASP A 98 1.46 3.42 -15.06
C ASP A 98 1.81 3.28 -16.57
N ASP A 99 3.09 3.38 -16.95
CA ASP A 99 3.49 3.51 -18.36
C ASP A 99 4.04 2.24 -19.04
N LYS A 100 4.31 1.14 -18.30
CA LYS A 100 5.14 0.03 -18.82
C LYS A 100 4.40 -1.19 -19.29
N ARG A 101 3.06 -1.25 -19.19
CA ARG A 101 2.24 -2.40 -19.63
C ARG A 101 2.77 -3.74 -19.10
N ARG A 102 3.38 -3.75 -17.92
CA ARG A 102 4.08 -4.91 -17.36
C ARG A 102 3.68 -5.12 -15.91
N VAL A 103 3.43 -6.37 -15.59
CA VAL A 103 3.26 -6.81 -14.20
C VAL A 103 4.61 -7.27 -13.69
N TYR A 104 5.04 -6.69 -12.59
CA TYR A 104 6.26 -7.06 -11.90
C TYR A 104 5.94 -7.89 -10.67
N ARG A 105 6.82 -8.82 -10.33
CA ARG A 105 6.88 -9.40 -8.99
C ARG A 105 7.88 -8.60 -8.17
N VAL A 106 7.50 -8.21 -6.96
CA VAL A 106 8.39 -7.54 -6.00
C VAL A 106 8.53 -8.42 -4.78
N TYR A 107 9.75 -8.87 -4.51
CA TYR A 107 10.06 -9.68 -3.33
C TYR A 107 10.18 -8.78 -2.09
N LEU A 108 9.98 -9.36 -0.90
CA LEU A 108 10.00 -8.61 0.35
C LEU A 108 11.39 -8.06 0.73
N ASP A 109 12.45 -8.46 0.03
CA ASP A 109 13.79 -7.89 0.19
C ASP A 109 14.01 -6.64 -0.70
N GLY A 110 13.06 -6.32 -1.58
CA GLY A 110 13.11 -5.20 -2.51
C GLY A 110 13.59 -5.55 -3.93
N HIS A 111 14.01 -6.79 -4.18
CA HIS A 111 14.29 -7.27 -5.54
C HIS A 111 13.00 -7.36 -6.37
N ALA A 112 13.09 -7.18 -7.69
CA ALA A 112 11.94 -7.36 -8.57
C ALA A 112 12.26 -8.08 -9.88
N ASP A 113 11.32 -8.87 -10.38
CA ASP A 113 11.39 -9.47 -11.72
C ASP A 113 10.08 -9.27 -12.49
N ASP A 114 10.09 -9.63 -13.77
CA ASP A 114 8.90 -9.59 -14.61
C ASP A 114 7.98 -10.76 -14.23
N TYR A 115 6.76 -10.46 -13.78
CA TYR A 115 5.77 -11.51 -13.49
C TYR A 115 5.27 -12.16 -14.79
N PHE A 116 5.12 -11.35 -15.83
CA PHE A 116 4.91 -11.79 -17.21
C PHE A 116 6.00 -11.19 -18.10
N GLU A 117 6.61 -12.01 -18.95
CA GLU A 117 7.56 -11.53 -19.97
C GLU A 117 6.92 -10.63 -21.04
N PRO A 118 5.74 -10.96 -21.61
CA PRO A 118 5.08 -10.09 -22.59
C PRO A 118 4.31 -8.95 -21.90
N GLU A 119 4.12 -7.88 -22.66
CA GLU A 119 3.27 -6.75 -22.26
C GLU A 119 1.81 -7.19 -22.15
N ILE A 120 1.13 -6.67 -21.12
CA ILE A 120 -0.26 -6.98 -20.83
C ILE A 120 -1.16 -5.91 -21.43
N GLY A 121 -1.60 -6.13 -22.67
CA GLY A 121 -2.58 -5.26 -23.33
C GLY A 121 -2.00 -4.00 -23.99
N PRO A 122 -2.87 -3.08 -24.44
CA PRO A 122 -2.47 -1.87 -25.16
C PRO A 122 -1.81 -0.82 -24.24
N ALA A 123 -1.30 0.27 -24.79
CA ALA A 123 -0.86 1.41 -23.99
C ALA A 123 -2.09 2.13 -23.41
N ALA A 124 -2.13 2.28 -22.09
CA ALA A 124 -3.20 2.92 -21.33
C ALA A 124 -2.66 3.30 -19.94
N ASP A 125 -3.42 4.10 -19.20
CA ASP A 125 -3.09 4.45 -17.81
C ASP A 125 -3.63 3.35 -16.89
N TYR A 126 -2.72 2.68 -16.20
CA TYR A 126 -3.04 1.52 -15.36
C TYR A 126 -3.19 1.95 -13.91
N GLU A 127 -4.25 1.53 -13.24
CA GLU A 127 -4.61 2.03 -11.91
C GLU A 127 -4.34 1.01 -10.79
N ASP A 128 -4.67 -0.26 -11.00
CA ASP A 128 -4.52 -1.29 -9.97
C ASP A 128 -4.24 -2.68 -10.54
N VAL A 129 -3.75 -3.60 -9.70
CA VAL A 129 -3.50 -5.00 -10.04
C VAL A 129 -3.91 -5.93 -8.90
N VAL A 130 -4.53 -7.06 -9.24
CA VAL A 130 -4.86 -8.11 -8.27
C VAL A 130 -4.64 -9.49 -8.86
N LYS A 131 -4.06 -10.41 -8.08
CA LYS A 131 -4.00 -11.83 -8.45
C LYS A 131 -5.13 -12.58 -7.76
N ALA A 132 -5.96 -13.22 -8.56
CA ALA A 132 -6.97 -14.15 -8.10
C ALA A 132 -6.75 -15.50 -8.78
N ASP A 133 -6.51 -16.52 -7.97
CA ASP A 133 -6.16 -17.87 -8.41
C ASP A 133 -4.94 -17.89 -9.35
N SER A 134 -5.14 -18.29 -10.60
CA SER A 134 -4.15 -18.35 -11.68
C SER A 134 -4.13 -17.13 -12.59
N SER A 135 -5.06 -16.20 -12.38
CA SER A 135 -5.21 -15.00 -13.21
C SER A 135 -4.72 -13.76 -12.46
N VAL A 136 -4.19 -12.82 -13.23
CA VAL A 136 -3.88 -11.46 -12.79
C VAL A 136 -4.86 -10.54 -13.49
N PHE A 137 -5.56 -9.73 -12.71
CA PHE A 137 -6.47 -8.72 -13.22
C PHE A 137 -5.83 -7.36 -13.04
N VAL A 138 -5.91 -6.54 -14.07
CA VAL A 138 -5.37 -5.19 -14.08
C VAL A 138 -6.49 -4.22 -14.41
N LEU A 139 -6.63 -3.20 -13.58
CA LEU A 139 -7.57 -2.11 -13.78
C LEU A 139 -6.93 -1.01 -14.62
N VAL A 140 -7.61 -0.60 -15.67
CA VAL A 140 -7.27 0.56 -16.50
C VAL A 140 -8.13 1.75 -16.04
N SER A 141 -7.61 2.96 -16.18
CA SER A 141 -8.30 4.21 -15.79
C SER A 141 -9.69 4.37 -16.41
N ASN A 142 -9.89 3.80 -17.61
CA ASN A 142 -11.18 3.77 -18.29
C ASN A 142 -12.16 2.70 -17.78
N GLY A 143 -11.90 2.08 -16.62
CA GLY A 143 -12.74 1.06 -16.01
C GLY A 143 -12.66 -0.33 -16.66
N ALA A 144 -11.78 -0.52 -17.65
CA ALA A 144 -11.51 -1.84 -18.20
C ALA A 144 -10.74 -2.71 -17.19
N LEU A 145 -11.07 -3.98 -17.15
CA LEU A 145 -10.27 -5.03 -16.52
C LEU A 145 -9.58 -5.87 -17.60
N ILE A 146 -8.25 -5.90 -17.57
CA ILE A 146 -7.47 -6.84 -18.36
C ILE A 146 -7.18 -8.06 -17.48
N GLU A 147 -7.70 -9.21 -17.89
CA GLU A 147 -7.34 -10.50 -17.32
C GLU A 147 -6.13 -11.05 -18.09
N ALA A 148 -5.04 -11.31 -17.38
CA ALA A 148 -3.85 -11.99 -17.88
C ALA A 148 -3.67 -13.33 -17.16
N ARG A 149 -3.47 -14.40 -17.93
CA ARG A 149 -3.23 -15.76 -17.39
C ARG A 149 -2.10 -16.46 -18.12
N ARG A 150 -1.31 -17.26 -17.40
CA ARG A 150 -0.33 -18.16 -18.04
C ARG A 150 -1.06 -19.31 -18.73
N THR A 151 -0.56 -19.67 -19.90
CA THR A 151 -0.99 -20.78 -20.74
C THR A 151 0.24 -21.53 -21.23
N ASP A 152 0.06 -22.73 -21.79
CA ASP A 152 1.17 -23.53 -22.33
C ASP A 152 1.93 -22.81 -23.46
N SER A 153 1.28 -21.86 -24.14
CA SER A 153 1.83 -21.07 -25.24
C SER A 153 2.33 -19.67 -24.84
N GLY A 154 2.34 -19.32 -23.54
CA GLY A 154 2.73 -18.00 -23.04
C GLY A 154 1.63 -17.34 -22.22
N VAL A 155 1.43 -16.02 -22.37
CA VAL A 155 0.41 -15.27 -21.64
C VAL A 155 -0.78 -15.03 -22.55
N ALA A 156 -1.97 -15.46 -22.11
CA ALA A 156 -3.22 -15.09 -22.75
C ALA A 156 -3.83 -13.89 -22.00
N THR A 157 -4.23 -12.88 -22.76
CA THR A 157 -4.93 -11.70 -22.24
C THR A 157 -6.35 -11.63 -22.77
N SER A 158 -7.27 -11.12 -21.95
CA SER A 158 -8.63 -10.77 -22.38
C SER A 158 -9.08 -9.52 -21.65
N THR A 159 -9.67 -8.58 -22.37
CA THR A 159 -10.23 -7.35 -21.81
C THR A 159 -11.71 -7.53 -21.50
N ARG A 160 -12.15 -7.06 -20.34
CA ARG A 160 -13.55 -7.02 -19.92
C ARG A 160 -13.86 -5.64 -19.38
N PHE A 161 -15.06 -5.15 -19.60
CA PHE A 161 -15.51 -3.89 -19.00
C PHE A 161 -16.36 -4.21 -17.78
N LEU A 162 -16.00 -3.65 -16.62
CA LEU A 162 -16.83 -3.76 -15.42
C LEU A 162 -18.17 -3.06 -15.62
N PHE A 163 -18.14 -1.96 -16.35
CA PHE A 163 -19.30 -1.16 -16.70
C PHE A 163 -19.31 -1.05 -18.22
N PRO A 164 -20.24 -1.73 -18.94
CA PRO A 164 -20.45 -1.39 -20.34
C PRO A 164 -20.76 0.10 -20.36
N PRO A 165 -19.99 0.93 -21.09
CA PRO A 165 -20.33 2.33 -21.18
C PRO A 165 -21.75 2.46 -21.71
N ALA A 166 -22.46 3.49 -21.25
CA ALA A 166 -23.86 3.69 -21.60
C ALA A 166 -24.05 3.64 -23.13
N GLY A 167 -24.77 2.62 -23.63
CA GLY A 167 -24.98 2.39 -25.07
C GLY A 167 -24.15 1.26 -25.69
N LEU A 168 -23.23 0.60 -24.96
CA LEU A 168 -22.49 -0.55 -25.48
C LEU A 168 -23.42 -1.71 -25.84
N ASP A 169 -24.49 -1.92 -25.08
CA ASP A 169 -25.51 -2.94 -25.36
C ASP A 169 -26.13 -2.74 -26.75
N ALA A 170 -26.30 -1.49 -27.19
CA ALA A 170 -26.83 -1.18 -28.53
C ALA A 170 -25.79 -1.46 -29.63
N ALA A 171 -24.51 -1.17 -29.38
CA ALA A 171 -23.42 -1.43 -30.33
C ALA A 171 -23.10 -2.92 -30.49
N ALA A 172 -23.08 -3.69 -29.38
CA ALA A 172 -22.86 -5.13 -29.39
C ALA A 172 -23.98 -5.88 -30.13
N THR A 173 -25.22 -5.40 -30.03
CA THR A 173 -26.38 -5.99 -30.75
C THR A 173 -26.33 -5.70 -32.26
N ALA A 174 -25.60 -4.66 -32.68
CA ALA A 174 -25.46 -4.28 -34.09
C ALA A 174 -24.34 -5.02 -34.84
N GLY A 175 -23.60 -5.93 -34.18
CA GLY A 175 -22.49 -6.68 -34.79
C GLY A 175 -21.29 -5.80 -35.17
N GLY A 176 -21.16 -4.62 -34.55
CA GLY A 176 -20.02 -3.73 -34.72
C GLY A 176 -18.76 -4.24 -34.00
N ASP A 177 -17.61 -3.69 -34.40
CA ASP A 177 -16.34 -3.92 -33.71
C ASP A 177 -16.43 -3.39 -32.27
N VAL A 178 -16.51 -4.32 -31.32
CA VAL A 178 -16.74 -4.02 -29.90
C VAL A 178 -15.57 -3.23 -29.33
N ASP A 179 -14.34 -3.52 -29.75
CA ASP A 179 -13.14 -2.86 -29.23
C ASP A 179 -13.11 -1.38 -29.63
N ALA A 180 -13.47 -1.07 -30.88
CA ALA A 180 -13.59 0.30 -31.35
C ALA A 180 -14.76 1.06 -30.69
N ALA A 181 -15.90 0.39 -30.50
CA ALA A 181 -17.06 1.01 -29.84
C ALA A 181 -16.78 1.32 -28.37
N VAL A 182 -16.09 0.42 -27.69
CA VAL A 182 -15.59 0.61 -26.33
C VAL A 182 -14.63 1.79 -26.25
N GLU A 183 -13.65 1.87 -27.15
CA GLU A 183 -12.66 2.95 -27.15
C GLU A 183 -13.36 4.31 -27.29
N GLU A 184 -14.31 4.42 -28.22
CA GLU A 184 -15.07 5.65 -28.43
C GLU A 184 -15.94 6.01 -27.23
N LEU A 185 -16.67 5.04 -26.68
CA LEU A 185 -17.55 5.25 -25.53
C LEU A 185 -16.79 5.54 -24.23
N SER A 186 -15.54 5.06 -24.10
CA SER A 186 -14.73 5.28 -22.92
C SER A 186 -14.22 6.73 -22.77
N LYS A 187 -14.23 7.51 -23.85
CA LYS A 187 -13.79 8.92 -23.84
C LYS A 187 -14.72 9.84 -23.04
N ASP A 188 -15.99 9.44 -22.89
CA ASP A 188 -17.03 10.25 -22.26
C ASP A 188 -17.38 9.79 -20.83
N VAL A 189 -16.73 8.74 -20.30
CA VAL A 189 -16.99 8.25 -18.94
C VAL A 189 -16.14 9.03 -17.95
N ASP A 190 -16.77 9.91 -17.19
CA ASP A 190 -16.14 10.66 -16.09
C ASP A 190 -16.15 9.82 -14.79
N PHE A 191 -15.03 9.16 -14.51
CA PHE A 191 -14.84 8.36 -13.30
C PHE A 191 -14.82 9.19 -12.00
N GLU A 192 -14.63 10.51 -12.06
CA GLU A 192 -14.67 11.35 -10.85
C GLU A 192 -16.08 11.42 -10.24
N THR A 193 -17.12 11.11 -11.03
CA THR A 193 -18.51 11.20 -10.62
C THR A 193 -19.16 9.86 -10.28
N LEU A 194 -18.42 8.76 -10.39
CA LEU A 194 -18.94 7.40 -10.20
C LEU A 194 -18.98 7.05 -8.71
N TYR A 195 -20.16 6.91 -8.11
CA TYR A 195 -20.29 6.51 -6.70
C TYR A 195 -21.30 5.39 -6.49
N PHE A 196 -21.01 4.53 -5.50
CA PHE A 196 -21.88 3.39 -5.20
C PHE A 196 -23.12 3.89 -4.47
N ASP A 197 -24.27 3.85 -5.16
CA ASP A 197 -25.57 4.07 -4.52
C ASP A 197 -26.07 2.74 -3.95
N SER A 198 -25.96 2.65 -2.63
CA SER A 198 -26.48 1.52 -1.86
C SER A 198 -27.99 1.26 -2.06
N THR A 199 -28.77 2.28 -2.41
CA THR A 199 -30.22 2.16 -2.64
C THR A 199 -30.52 1.56 -4.01
N ALA A 200 -29.76 1.93 -5.04
CA ALA A 200 -29.82 1.33 -6.37
C ALA A 200 -29.13 -0.05 -6.42
N ARG A 201 -28.35 -0.41 -5.39
CA ARG A 201 -27.46 -1.58 -5.40
C ARG A 201 -26.52 -1.58 -6.61
N GLY A 202 -26.10 -0.39 -7.01
CA GLY A 202 -25.32 -0.16 -8.21
C GLY A 202 -24.49 1.11 -8.10
N LEU A 203 -23.56 1.26 -9.02
CA LEU A 203 -22.83 2.51 -9.21
C LEU A 203 -23.67 3.44 -10.10
N ILE A 204 -23.74 4.72 -9.75
CA ILE A 204 -24.40 5.79 -10.51
C ILE A 204 -23.35 6.81 -10.91
#